data_AF-A0A953RYC8-F1
#
_entry.id   AF-A0A953RYC8-F1
#
_cell.length_a   1.000
_cell.length_b   1.000
_cell.length_c   1.000
_cell.angle_alpha   90.00
_cell.angle_beta   90.00
_cell.angle_gamma   90.00
#
_symmetry.space_group_name_H-M   'P 1'
#
loop_
_entity.id
_entity.type
_entity.pdbx_description
1 polymer ?
#
loop_
_entity_poly.entity_id
_entity_poly.type
_entity_poly.pdbx_seq_one_letter_code
_entity_poly.pdbx_strand_id
1 'polypeptide(L)'
;MEPGRKAPKLTKLNRRAFGSAAAVSALVAFAGGASPIRAESPDGSACGSQYRTGNGAWTYDVVPQWGKLPAGKQFGGTHGAISSDKAGNVYISTQSETGVLVYEPSGRLVRTIATEYPEVHSLHWNAEGGEEFFYATVQKGTSAENWLALKMKTDGTVVEKITAPGEAGFKQANEWRVTAVVPGPDGSIYIANGYGDSRIFRFDKHGNYQSSFSGKGTEDGKCDCSHGLAVDTRYDQPLLLVCDRENFRLSHFDFDGKFVGHVTQHLRRPCQVSFHGDYAVVSELQGRVTILDKNNVPVAFIGDNPQQSQWANYQLSPDNIPTSVFSAAHGCYIDHEANIYVSDWNHVGRITKLTRVAA
;
A
#
# COMPACT_ATOMS: atom_id res chain seq x y z
N MET A 1 -4.17 52.31 -34.99
CA MET A 1 -4.00 51.03 -35.70
C MET A 1 -3.40 50.06 -34.69
N GLU A 2 -4.19 49.46 -33.80
CA GLU A 2 -5.17 48.36 -33.93
C GLU A 2 -4.59 47.17 -33.14
N PRO A 3 -5.24 46.71 -32.03
CA PRO A 3 -4.87 45.51 -31.31
C PRO A 3 -5.75 44.33 -31.75
N GLY A 4 -5.18 43.16 -32.01
CA GLY A 4 -5.99 42.01 -32.42
C GLY A 4 -5.32 40.65 -32.33
N ARG A 5 -5.69 39.87 -31.30
CA ARG A 5 -6.37 38.56 -31.47
C ARG A 5 -6.71 37.96 -30.11
N LYS A 6 -8.01 37.99 -29.78
CA LYS A 6 -8.63 37.17 -28.73
C LYS A 6 -9.12 35.85 -29.35
N ALA A 7 -9.02 34.78 -28.57
CA ALA A 7 -9.55 33.45 -28.87
C ALA A 7 -11.09 33.44 -29.03
N PRO A 8 -11.67 32.50 -29.81
CA PRO A 8 -13.11 32.42 -30.01
C PRO A 8 -13.82 31.76 -28.82
N LYS A 9 -14.92 32.38 -28.39
CA LYS A 9 -15.92 31.82 -27.47
C LYS A 9 -16.90 30.94 -28.24
N LEU A 10 -17.10 29.70 -27.79
CA LEU A 10 -18.20 28.83 -28.24
C LEU A 10 -19.53 29.31 -27.61
N THR A 11 -20.50 29.56 -28.47
CA THR A 11 -21.87 29.98 -28.13
C THR A 11 -22.77 28.80 -27.80
N LYS A 12 -23.68 29.07 -26.85
CA LYS A 12 -24.78 28.23 -26.37
C LYS A 12 -25.71 27.78 -27.50
N LEU A 13 -26.17 26.53 -27.44
CA LEU A 13 -27.44 26.12 -28.02
C LEU A 13 -28.37 25.68 -26.89
N ASN A 14 -29.57 26.24 -26.89
CA ASN A 14 -30.63 25.87 -25.96
C ASN A 14 -31.94 25.67 -26.73
N ARG A 15 -32.60 24.57 -26.37
CA ARG A 15 -34.06 24.40 -26.17
C ARG A 15 -34.99 23.99 -27.32
N ARG A 16 -35.71 22.91 -26.95
CA ARG A 16 -37.13 22.53 -27.20
C ARG A 16 -37.40 21.82 -28.53
N ALA A 17 -38.33 20.88 -28.63
CA ALA A 17 -39.14 20.05 -27.73
C ALA A 17 -40.05 19.27 -28.70
N PHE A 18 -40.30 17.97 -28.53
CA PHE A 18 -41.50 17.35 -29.08
C PHE A 18 -41.95 16.21 -28.16
N GLY A 19 -43.23 16.26 -27.80
CA GLY A 19 -43.84 15.45 -26.75
C GLY A 19 -44.49 14.16 -27.23
N SER A 20 -44.64 13.28 -26.24
CA SER A 20 -45.75 12.38 -25.92
C SER A 20 -46.62 11.77 -27.02
N ALA A 21 -46.68 10.43 -27.02
CA ALA A 21 -47.96 9.72 -27.12
C ALA A 21 -47.85 8.37 -26.38
N ALA A 22 -48.79 8.15 -25.46
CA ALA A 22 -49.02 6.89 -24.77
C ALA A 22 -49.98 6.02 -25.60
N ALA A 23 -49.80 4.70 -25.57
CA ALA A 23 -50.85 3.74 -25.87
C ALA A 23 -50.75 2.57 -24.89
N VAL A 24 -51.82 2.40 -24.10
CA VAL A 24 -52.06 1.29 -23.20
C VAL A 24 -52.66 0.15 -24.01
N SER A 25 -52.20 -1.08 -23.80
CA SER A 25 -52.97 -2.28 -24.09
C SER A 25 -52.65 -3.32 -23.03
N ALA A 26 -53.66 -3.64 -22.23
CA ALA A 26 -53.65 -4.71 -21.24
C ALA A 26 -54.04 -6.03 -21.93
N LEU A 27 -53.33 -7.12 -21.61
CA LEU A 27 -53.89 -8.47 -21.71
C LEU A 27 -53.42 -9.31 -20.53
N VAL A 28 -54.38 -10.00 -19.93
CA VAL A 28 -54.32 -10.75 -18.68
C VAL A 28 -53.65 -12.12 -18.88
N ALA A 29 -53.03 -12.58 -17.80
CA ALA A 29 -52.15 -13.73 -17.66
C ALA A 29 -52.73 -15.12 -18.01
N PHE A 30 -51.84 -16.02 -18.41
CA PHE A 30 -51.91 -17.44 -18.05
C PHE A 30 -50.70 -17.79 -17.20
N ALA A 31 -50.96 -18.24 -15.97
CA ALA A 31 -49.99 -18.89 -15.10
C ALA A 31 -49.81 -20.34 -15.56
N GLY A 32 -48.57 -20.73 -15.81
CA GLY A 32 -48.15 -22.11 -16.07
C GLY A 32 -46.67 -22.21 -15.82
N GLY A 33 -46.28 -22.88 -14.73
CA GLY A 33 -44.89 -23.03 -14.34
C GLY A 33 -44.08 -23.78 -15.39
N ALA A 34 -42.97 -23.18 -15.79
CA ALA A 34 -41.86 -23.87 -16.41
C ALA A 34 -40.58 -23.25 -15.86
N SER A 35 -40.00 -23.87 -14.83
CA SER A 35 -38.61 -23.64 -14.49
C SER A 35 -37.78 -23.91 -15.74
N PRO A 36 -36.84 -23.05 -16.15
CA PRO A 36 -35.88 -23.44 -17.16
C PRO A 36 -35.07 -24.60 -16.56
N ILE A 37 -35.26 -25.80 -17.11
CA ILE A 37 -34.39 -26.94 -16.87
C ILE A 37 -33.01 -26.49 -17.35
N ARG A 38 -32.15 -26.11 -16.41
CA ARG A 38 -30.73 -25.92 -16.67
C ARG A 38 -30.17 -27.32 -16.91
N ALA A 39 -29.76 -27.59 -18.14
CA ALA A 39 -28.97 -28.78 -18.42
C ALA A 39 -27.65 -28.65 -17.63
N GLU A 40 -27.51 -29.42 -16.56
CA GLU A 40 -26.21 -29.67 -15.95
C GLU A 40 -25.46 -30.62 -16.87
N SER A 41 -24.41 -30.10 -17.50
CA SER A 41 -23.42 -30.94 -18.18
C SER A 41 -22.75 -31.82 -17.12
N PRO A 42 -22.77 -33.16 -17.28
CA PRO A 42 -22.07 -34.05 -16.37
C PRO A 42 -20.60 -34.10 -16.79
N ASP A 43 -19.85 -33.05 -16.49
CA ASP A 43 -18.40 -33.05 -16.46
C ASP A 43 -17.94 -32.00 -15.45
N GLY A 44 -17.51 -32.48 -14.29
CA GLY A 44 -17.04 -31.73 -13.14
C GLY A 44 -15.72 -31.00 -13.38
N SER A 45 -15.74 -29.99 -14.23
CA SER A 45 -14.76 -28.90 -14.21
C SER A 45 -15.52 -27.58 -14.29
N ALA A 46 -16.00 -27.10 -13.15
CA ALA A 46 -16.23 -25.67 -13.00
C ALA A 46 -14.86 -25.01 -13.21
N CYS A 47 -14.61 -24.51 -14.43
CA CYS A 47 -13.55 -23.55 -14.69
C CYS A 47 -13.94 -22.30 -13.92
N GLY A 48 -13.62 -22.29 -12.61
CA GLY A 48 -13.81 -21.13 -11.75
C GLY A 48 -13.07 -19.98 -12.40
N SER A 49 -13.72 -18.83 -12.52
CA SER A 49 -13.09 -17.64 -13.09
C SER A 49 -11.81 -17.34 -12.30
N GLN A 50 -10.65 -17.68 -12.87
CA GLN A 50 -9.36 -17.28 -12.32
C GLN A 50 -9.27 -15.76 -12.48
N TYR A 51 -9.35 -15.04 -11.37
CA TYR A 51 -9.18 -13.59 -11.37
C TYR A 51 -7.70 -13.30 -11.58
N ARG A 52 -7.33 -13.00 -12.82
CA ARG A 52 -5.95 -12.81 -13.25
C ARG A 52 -5.58 -11.33 -13.36
N THR A 53 -4.32 -11.02 -13.08
CA THR A 53 -3.75 -9.68 -13.20
C THR A 53 -2.25 -9.74 -13.50
N GLY A 54 -1.62 -8.60 -13.75
CA GLY A 54 -0.22 -8.56 -14.17
C GLY A 54 -0.03 -8.85 -15.66
N ASN A 55 1.23 -8.98 -16.06
CA ASN A 55 1.60 -9.18 -17.46
C ASN A 55 2.93 -9.93 -17.60
N GLY A 56 3.11 -10.63 -18.71
CA GLY A 56 4.33 -11.38 -19.03
C GLY A 56 4.71 -12.39 -17.94
N ALA A 57 5.99 -12.43 -17.57
CA ALA A 57 6.51 -13.30 -16.52
C ALA A 57 5.98 -12.95 -15.11
N TRP A 58 5.30 -11.82 -14.95
CA TRP A 58 4.72 -11.33 -13.70
C TRP A 58 3.19 -11.34 -13.79
N THR A 59 2.66 -12.47 -14.24
CA THR A 59 1.23 -12.73 -14.28
C THR A 59 0.82 -13.49 -13.02
N TYR A 60 -0.31 -13.09 -12.43
CA TYR A 60 -0.75 -13.55 -11.11
C TYR A 60 -2.22 -13.94 -11.12
N ASP A 61 -2.54 -14.99 -10.37
CA ASP A 61 -3.91 -15.32 -10.00
C ASP A 61 -4.20 -14.87 -8.57
N VAL A 62 -5.38 -14.28 -8.34
CA VAL A 62 -5.86 -13.96 -6.99
C VAL A 62 -6.19 -15.26 -6.28
N VAL A 63 -5.67 -15.43 -5.06
CA VAL A 63 -6.04 -16.52 -4.16
C VAL A 63 -7.35 -16.15 -3.47
N PRO A 64 -8.49 -16.76 -3.85
CA PRO A 64 -9.77 -16.38 -3.29
C PRO A 64 -9.78 -16.66 -1.79
N GLN A 65 -10.38 -15.75 -1.02
CA GLN A 65 -10.68 -15.96 0.39
C GLN A 65 -9.44 -16.15 1.30
N TRP A 66 -8.24 -15.78 0.85
CA TRP A 66 -7.06 -15.77 1.69
C TRP A 66 -7.18 -14.72 2.81
N GLY A 67 -6.69 -15.05 4.01
CA GLY A 67 -6.62 -14.10 5.12
C GLY A 67 -7.99 -13.75 5.73
N LYS A 68 -8.89 -14.74 5.88
CA LYS A 68 -10.22 -14.47 6.48
C LYS A 68 -10.10 -13.89 7.89
N LEU A 69 -10.97 -12.92 8.17
CA LEU A 69 -11.17 -12.39 9.51
C LEU A 69 -12.14 -13.26 10.32
N PRO A 70 -12.09 -13.17 11.67
CA PRO A 70 -13.17 -13.68 12.51
C PRO A 70 -14.52 -13.04 12.10
N ALA A 71 -15.61 -13.78 12.30
CA ALA A 71 -16.95 -13.29 11.95
C ALA A 71 -17.26 -11.95 12.65
N GLY A 72 -17.80 -10.99 11.89
CA GLY A 72 -18.15 -9.65 12.39
C GLY A 72 -16.98 -8.68 12.57
N LYS A 73 -15.76 -9.07 12.19
CA LYS A 73 -14.58 -8.19 12.20
C LYS A 73 -14.29 -7.61 10.82
N GLN A 74 -13.65 -6.45 10.80
CA GLN A 74 -13.15 -5.77 9.61
C GLN A 74 -11.68 -5.41 9.81
N PHE A 75 -10.92 -5.28 8.71
CA PHE A 75 -9.53 -4.82 8.77
C PHE A 75 -9.44 -3.31 9.10
N GLY A 76 -10.54 -2.58 8.96
CA GLY A 76 -10.53 -1.12 9.01
C GLY A 76 -9.85 -0.55 7.77
N GLY A 77 -9.40 0.70 7.84
CA GLY A 77 -8.91 1.45 6.67
C GLY A 77 -7.76 0.81 5.85
N THR A 78 -7.06 -0.19 6.39
CA THR A 78 -5.88 -0.86 5.79
C THR A 78 -4.81 0.10 5.24
N HIS A 79 -4.68 1.27 5.85
CA HIS A 79 -3.61 2.26 5.61
C HIS A 79 -2.23 1.80 6.10
N GLY A 80 -2.07 0.54 6.46
CA GLY A 80 -0.86 -0.01 7.06
C GLY A 80 0.02 -0.76 6.07
N ALA A 81 0.93 -1.55 6.62
CA ALA A 81 1.90 -2.36 5.92
C ALA A 81 1.65 -3.87 6.06
N ILE A 82 2.31 -4.62 5.17
CA ILE A 82 2.39 -6.08 5.20
C ILE A 82 3.87 -6.45 5.29
N SER A 83 4.18 -7.47 6.10
CA SER A 83 5.53 -8.03 6.25
C SER A 83 5.46 -9.53 6.57
N SER A 84 6.60 -10.20 6.72
CA SER A 84 6.67 -11.59 7.18
C SER A 84 7.77 -11.82 8.20
N ASP A 85 7.66 -12.90 8.96
CA ASP A 85 8.79 -13.45 9.71
C ASP A 85 9.57 -14.50 8.88
N LYS A 86 10.64 -15.04 9.46
CA LYS A 86 11.48 -16.10 8.87
C LYS A 86 10.73 -17.43 8.71
N ALA A 87 9.71 -17.69 9.53
CA ALA A 87 8.87 -18.89 9.41
C ALA A 87 7.82 -18.77 8.28
N GLY A 88 7.71 -17.60 7.65
CA GLY A 88 6.77 -17.32 6.57
C GLY A 88 5.39 -16.87 7.06
N ASN A 89 5.20 -16.62 8.35
CA ASN A 89 3.95 -16.02 8.81
C ASN A 89 3.83 -14.60 8.25
N VAL A 90 2.65 -14.24 7.78
CA VAL A 90 2.35 -12.94 7.18
C VAL A 90 1.70 -12.04 8.23
N TYR A 91 2.29 -10.88 8.44
CA TYR A 91 1.86 -9.88 9.39
C TYR A 91 1.18 -8.74 8.66
N ILE A 92 -0.03 -8.40 9.08
CA ILE A 92 -0.86 -7.37 8.44
C ILE A 92 -1.31 -6.40 9.51
N SER A 93 -0.83 -5.17 9.44
CA SER A 93 -1.35 -4.10 10.28
C SER A 93 -2.77 -3.71 9.84
N THR A 94 -3.64 -3.54 10.80
CA THR A 94 -5.03 -3.10 10.62
C THR A 94 -5.18 -1.65 11.05
N GLN A 95 -6.33 -1.04 10.73
CA GLN A 95 -6.77 0.21 11.35
C GLN A 95 -8.04 -0.06 12.15
N SER A 96 -7.91 -0.91 13.16
CA SER A 96 -9.00 -1.36 14.01
C SER A 96 -8.45 -1.80 15.36
N GLU A 97 -9.34 -2.24 16.26
CA GLU A 97 -8.95 -2.76 17.57
C GLU A 97 -8.12 -4.06 17.51
N THR A 98 -7.94 -4.65 16.33
CA THR A 98 -7.17 -5.89 16.17
C THR A 98 -5.65 -5.68 16.08
N GLY A 99 -5.17 -4.44 15.95
CA GLY A 99 -3.75 -4.13 15.89
C GLY A 99 -3.08 -4.76 14.65
N VAL A 100 -2.21 -5.75 14.85
CA VAL A 100 -1.57 -6.52 13.78
C VAL A 100 -2.08 -7.96 13.78
N LEU A 101 -2.58 -8.43 12.64
CA LEU A 101 -3.02 -9.80 12.42
C LEU A 101 -1.86 -10.65 11.92
N VAL A 102 -1.71 -11.85 12.47
CA VAL A 102 -0.66 -12.81 12.09
C VAL A 102 -1.31 -14.02 11.43
N TYR A 103 -0.99 -14.24 10.17
CA TYR A 103 -1.51 -15.34 9.36
C TYR A 103 -0.41 -16.35 9.01
N GLU A 104 -0.76 -17.62 8.90
CA GLU A 104 0.06 -18.58 8.16
C GLU A 104 0.04 -18.26 6.66
N PRO A 105 1.01 -18.75 5.86
CA PRO A 105 0.97 -18.66 4.39
C PRO A 105 -0.33 -19.17 3.76
N SER A 106 -1.00 -20.12 4.42
CA SER A 106 -2.30 -20.69 4.05
C SER A 106 -3.46 -19.68 4.13
N GLY A 107 -3.29 -18.58 4.87
CA GLY A 107 -4.33 -17.59 5.15
C GLY A 107 -5.12 -17.89 6.43
N ARG A 108 -4.72 -18.90 7.22
CA ARG A 108 -5.28 -19.17 8.54
C ARG A 108 -4.75 -18.14 9.54
N LEU A 109 -5.66 -17.46 10.25
CA LEU A 109 -5.28 -16.56 11.34
C LEU A 109 -4.69 -17.37 12.50
N VAL A 110 -3.50 -16.95 12.95
CA VAL A 110 -2.78 -17.56 14.07
C VAL A 110 -3.08 -16.81 15.37
N ARG A 111 -2.92 -15.49 15.35
CA ARG A 111 -3.08 -14.60 16.51
C ARG A 111 -3.17 -13.13 16.09
N THR A 112 -3.44 -12.28 17.07
CA THR A 112 -3.36 -10.82 16.95
C THR A 112 -2.31 -10.31 17.93
N ILE A 113 -1.53 -9.29 17.54
CA ILE A 113 -0.49 -8.67 18.36
C ILE A 113 -0.64 -7.15 18.33
N ALA A 114 0.05 -6.43 19.23
CA ALA A 114 0.09 -4.96 19.26
C ALA A 114 -1.31 -4.30 19.29
N THR A 115 -2.25 -4.88 20.04
CA THR A 115 -3.66 -4.43 20.10
C THR A 115 -3.84 -3.06 20.74
N GLU A 116 -2.86 -2.60 21.52
CA GLU A 116 -2.79 -1.24 22.06
C GLU A 116 -2.46 -0.17 21.00
N TYR A 117 -2.04 -0.60 19.81
CA TYR A 117 -1.71 0.25 18.66
C TYR A 117 -2.69 0.00 17.50
N PRO A 118 -3.88 0.62 17.54
CA PRO A 118 -4.92 0.40 16.54
C PRO A 118 -4.55 0.88 15.14
N GLU A 119 -3.53 1.72 14.96
CA GLU A 119 -3.07 2.19 13.64
C GLU A 119 -1.55 2.11 13.52
N VAL A 120 -1.04 0.88 13.37
CA VAL A 120 0.32 0.61 12.86
C VAL A 120 0.34 0.90 11.36
N HIS A 121 1.25 1.75 10.90
CA HIS A 121 1.28 2.25 9.52
C HIS A 121 2.41 1.67 8.67
N SER A 122 3.56 1.41 9.27
CA SER A 122 4.65 0.66 8.63
C SER A 122 5.06 -0.53 9.47
N LEU A 123 5.60 -1.56 8.82
CA LEU A 123 6.06 -2.78 9.45
C LEU A 123 7.20 -3.37 8.63
N HIS A 124 8.40 -3.36 9.19
CA HIS A 124 9.62 -3.86 8.57
C HIS A 124 10.25 -4.93 9.46
N TRP A 125 10.37 -6.15 8.93
CA TRP A 125 11.06 -7.24 9.61
C TRP A 125 12.58 -7.08 9.50
N ASN A 126 13.30 -7.33 10.60
CA ASN A 126 14.75 -7.41 10.62
C ASN A 126 15.21 -8.47 11.62
N ALA A 127 16.37 -9.09 11.35
CA ALA A 127 17.01 -10.01 12.27
C ALA A 127 18.28 -9.40 12.88
N GLU A 128 18.41 -9.46 14.20
CA GLU A 128 19.55 -8.92 14.95
C GLU A 128 20.06 -9.94 15.95
N GLY A 129 21.34 -10.31 15.84
CA GLY A 129 21.92 -11.30 16.77
C GLY A 129 21.21 -12.65 16.77
N GLY A 130 20.47 -12.99 15.71
CA GLY A 130 19.66 -14.21 15.61
C GLY A 130 18.23 -14.10 16.16
N GLU A 131 17.84 -12.94 16.71
CA GLU A 131 16.47 -12.65 17.14
C GLU A 131 15.72 -11.84 16.06
N GLU A 132 14.42 -12.04 15.95
CA GLU A 132 13.56 -11.40 14.95
C GLU A 132 12.79 -10.23 15.56
N PHE A 133 12.85 -9.08 14.88
CA PHE A 133 12.16 -7.86 15.28
C PHE A 133 11.34 -7.29 14.12
N PHE A 134 10.31 -6.55 14.50
CA PHE A 134 9.63 -5.61 13.63
C PHE A 134 9.94 -4.19 14.05
N TYR A 135 10.36 -3.39 13.08
CA TYR A 135 10.38 -1.94 13.15
C TYR A 135 9.07 -1.41 12.58
N ALA A 136 8.33 -0.64 13.37
CA ALA A 136 7.00 -0.18 13.01
C ALA A 136 6.80 1.30 13.32
N THR A 137 5.95 1.97 12.54
CA THR A 137 5.43 3.30 12.92
C THR A 137 3.99 3.17 13.36
N VAL A 138 3.61 3.95 14.36
CA VAL A 138 2.26 4.02 14.91
C VAL A 138 1.74 5.44 14.73
N GLN A 139 0.59 5.58 14.08
CA GLN A 139 -0.09 6.87 13.96
C GLN A 139 -1.01 7.11 15.15
N LYS A 140 -1.71 6.05 15.56
CA LYS A 140 -2.62 6.07 16.70
C LYS A 140 -2.32 4.90 17.65
N GLY A 141 -1.97 5.24 18.88
CA GLY A 141 -1.75 4.29 19.97
C GLY A 141 -2.63 4.63 21.16
N THR A 142 -2.02 4.72 22.34
CA THR A 142 -2.70 5.19 23.56
C THR A 142 -2.93 6.71 23.51
N SER A 143 -3.68 7.26 24.46
CA SER A 143 -3.92 8.71 24.56
C SER A 143 -2.64 9.56 24.64
N ALA A 144 -1.52 8.96 25.09
CA ALA A 144 -0.21 9.60 25.18
C ALA A 144 0.76 9.17 24.06
N GLU A 145 0.46 8.09 23.32
CA GLU A 145 1.39 7.45 22.38
C GLU A 145 0.84 7.48 20.96
N ASN A 146 0.95 8.64 20.31
CA ASN A 146 0.64 8.82 18.89
C ASN A 146 1.88 9.28 18.15
N TRP A 147 1.98 8.92 16.87
CA TRP A 147 3.12 9.27 16.02
C TRP A 147 4.46 8.86 16.64
N LEU A 148 4.72 7.56 16.73
CA LEU A 148 5.99 7.04 17.23
C LEU A 148 6.51 5.91 16.36
N ALA A 149 7.82 5.66 16.43
CA ALA A 149 8.39 4.42 15.93
C ALA A 149 8.59 3.44 17.08
N LEU A 150 8.43 2.16 16.77
CA LEU A 150 8.54 1.03 17.66
C LEU A 150 9.55 0.04 17.10
N LYS A 151 10.29 -0.58 18.02
CA LYS A 151 10.87 -1.90 17.79
C LYS A 151 10.11 -2.89 18.65
N MET A 152 9.63 -3.98 18.06
CA MET A 152 8.89 -5.02 18.77
C MET A 152 9.31 -6.41 18.32
N LYS A 153 9.13 -7.40 19.19
CA LYS A 153 9.32 -8.81 18.85
C LYS A 153 8.18 -9.31 17.95
N THR A 154 8.34 -10.49 17.37
CA THR A 154 7.32 -11.15 16.50
C THR A 154 6.05 -11.60 17.24
N ASP A 155 6.03 -11.51 18.56
CA ASP A 155 4.85 -11.67 19.43
C ASP A 155 4.16 -10.35 19.79
N GLY A 156 4.70 -9.20 19.35
CA GLY A 156 4.20 -7.86 19.64
C GLY A 156 4.80 -7.19 20.87
N THR A 157 5.68 -7.86 21.62
CA THR A 157 6.36 -7.26 22.77
C THR A 157 7.21 -6.08 22.32
N VAL A 158 6.84 -4.87 22.73
CA VAL A 158 7.63 -3.66 22.44
C VAL A 158 8.91 -3.66 23.27
N VAL A 159 10.04 -3.45 22.59
CA VAL A 159 11.37 -3.36 23.21
C VAL A 159 11.97 -1.96 23.14
N GLU A 160 11.52 -1.12 22.20
CA GLU A 160 11.99 0.24 22.05
C GLU A 160 10.88 1.16 21.50
N LYS A 161 10.88 2.41 21.94
CA LYS A 161 9.98 3.46 21.45
C LYS A 161 10.79 4.72 21.13
N ILE A 162 10.61 5.27 19.94
CA ILE A 162 11.24 6.51 19.50
C ILE A 162 10.16 7.55 19.19
N THR A 163 10.25 8.69 19.86
CA THR A 163 9.34 9.84 19.69
C THR A 163 10.07 11.02 19.03
N ALA A 164 9.37 12.14 18.86
CA ALA A 164 9.94 13.35 18.27
C ALA A 164 11.19 13.82 19.04
N PRO A 165 12.36 13.94 18.40
CA PRO A 165 13.55 14.46 19.07
C PRO A 165 13.42 15.97 19.32
N GLY A 166 13.77 16.41 20.53
CA GLY A 166 13.65 17.83 20.92
C GLY A 166 14.59 18.75 20.14
N GLU A 167 15.71 18.20 19.69
CA GLU A 167 16.78 18.86 18.93
C GLU A 167 16.39 19.09 17.46
N ALA A 168 15.30 18.50 16.98
CA ALA A 168 14.86 18.62 15.59
C ALA A 168 14.23 19.97 15.23
N GLY A 169 14.09 20.87 16.21
CA GLY A 169 13.64 22.25 15.98
C GLY A 169 12.19 22.36 15.55
N PHE A 170 11.33 21.42 15.97
CA PHE A 170 9.89 21.51 15.74
C PHE A 170 9.32 22.76 16.42
N LYS A 171 8.57 23.56 15.67
CA LYS A 171 8.02 24.85 16.13
C LYS A 171 6.55 24.77 16.47
N GLN A 172 5.85 23.78 15.94
CA GLN A 172 4.42 23.61 16.13
C GLN A 172 4.10 22.21 16.64
N ALA A 173 2.99 22.12 17.37
CA ALA A 173 2.37 20.84 17.63
C ALA A 173 2.01 20.15 16.31
N ASN A 174 2.20 18.83 16.24
CA ASN A 174 1.90 17.98 15.09
C ASN A 174 2.86 18.04 13.90
N GLU A 175 4.08 18.57 14.05
CA GLU A 175 5.11 18.49 13.00
C GLU A 175 5.80 17.12 12.92
N TRP A 176 5.64 16.28 13.95
CA TRP A 176 6.06 14.88 13.97
C TRP A 176 4.89 13.96 13.63
N ARG A 177 4.86 13.47 12.39
CA ARG A 177 3.86 12.55 11.84
C ARG A 177 4.54 11.51 10.97
N VAL A 178 5.06 10.50 11.65
CA VAL A 178 5.87 9.44 11.05
C VAL A 178 5.06 8.49 10.18
N THR A 179 5.68 8.03 9.11
CA THR A 179 5.07 7.16 8.09
C THR A 179 5.82 5.85 7.96
N ALA A 180 7.15 5.83 7.99
CA ALA A 180 7.93 4.60 7.87
C ALA A 180 9.16 4.59 8.77
N VAL A 181 9.61 3.39 9.13
CA VAL A 181 10.86 3.15 9.84
C VAL A 181 11.57 1.93 9.27
N VAL A 182 12.89 2.01 9.12
CA VAL A 182 13.77 0.88 8.75
C VAL A 182 15.11 0.96 9.50
N PRO A 183 15.69 -0.16 9.94
CA PRO A 183 17.08 -0.20 10.37
C PRO A 183 18.01 -0.17 9.14
N GLY A 184 19.12 0.54 9.26
CA GLY A 184 20.23 0.50 8.31
C GLY A 184 21.20 -0.66 8.60
N PRO A 185 22.17 -0.91 7.71
CA PRO A 185 23.12 -2.02 7.84
C PRO A 185 23.99 -1.99 9.10
N ASP A 186 24.24 -0.80 9.67
CA ASP A 186 25.01 -0.59 10.91
C ASP A 186 24.14 -0.61 12.18
N GLY A 187 22.83 -0.83 12.04
CA GLY A 187 21.85 -0.77 13.11
C GLY A 187 21.33 0.64 13.41
N SER A 188 21.79 1.70 12.72
CA SER A 188 21.12 3.01 12.78
C SER A 188 19.67 2.88 12.36
N ILE A 189 18.80 3.73 12.92
CA ILE A 189 17.36 3.68 12.66
C ILE A 189 16.96 4.90 11.83
N TYR A 190 16.27 4.68 10.72
CA TYR A 190 15.83 5.72 9.80
C TYR A 190 14.32 5.83 9.86
N ILE A 191 13.81 7.02 10.19
CA ILE A 191 12.38 7.29 10.35
C ILE A 191 11.97 8.38 9.37
N ALA A 192 10.98 8.10 8.52
CA ALA A 192 10.40 9.09 7.65
C ALA A 192 9.27 9.84 8.36
N ASN A 193 9.35 11.16 8.34
CA ASN A 193 8.33 12.07 8.84
C ASN A 193 7.37 12.50 7.70
N GLY A 194 6.84 11.52 6.97
CA GLY A 194 6.19 11.75 5.68
C GLY A 194 4.92 12.60 5.76
N TYR A 195 4.09 12.42 6.79
CA TYR A 195 2.89 13.24 7.00
C TYR A 195 3.18 14.55 7.75
N GLY A 196 4.43 14.75 8.17
CA GLY A 196 4.92 15.99 8.74
C GLY A 196 5.62 16.83 7.67
N ASP A 197 6.90 17.13 7.91
CA ASP A 197 7.71 17.99 7.04
C ASP A 197 8.54 17.22 5.99
N SER A 198 8.28 15.92 5.81
CA SER A 198 8.96 15.03 4.87
C SER A 198 10.47 14.85 5.10
N ARG A 199 11.00 15.29 6.26
CA ARG A 199 12.36 14.93 6.66
C ARG A 199 12.48 13.44 6.94
N ILE A 200 13.70 12.93 6.76
CA ILE A 200 14.10 11.61 7.23
C ILE A 200 15.06 11.82 8.39
N PHE A 201 14.80 11.14 9.50
CA PHE A 201 15.55 11.24 10.75
C PHE A 201 16.40 10.00 10.91
N ARG A 202 17.68 10.20 11.23
CA ARG A 202 18.63 9.16 11.59
C ARG A 202 18.82 9.15 13.10
N PHE A 203 18.67 7.97 13.68
CA PHE A 203 18.99 7.65 15.06
C PHE A 203 20.10 6.61 15.10
N ASP A 204 20.82 6.52 16.20
CA ASP A 204 21.68 5.37 16.45
C ASP A 204 20.85 4.13 16.81
N LYS A 205 21.50 2.98 16.99
CA LYS A 205 20.87 1.71 17.37
C LYS A 205 20.23 1.70 18.77
N HIS A 206 20.39 2.78 19.53
CA HIS A 206 19.85 2.96 20.88
C HIS A 206 18.74 4.02 20.90
N GLY A 207 18.31 4.51 19.73
CA GLY A 207 17.24 5.48 19.62
C GLY A 207 17.67 6.92 19.90
N ASN A 208 18.97 7.22 19.95
CA ASN A 208 19.45 8.59 20.12
C ASN A 208 19.52 9.31 18.78
N TYR A 209 18.92 10.49 18.69
CA TYR A 209 18.91 11.30 17.47
C TYR A 209 20.33 11.71 17.05
N GLN A 210 20.63 11.54 15.77
CA GLN A 210 21.94 11.87 15.18
C GLN A 210 21.82 13.05 14.20
N SER A 211 20.92 12.92 13.22
CA SER A 211 20.77 13.91 12.16
C SER A 211 19.42 13.78 11.45
N SER A 212 19.08 14.77 10.63
CA SER A 212 17.97 14.68 9.69
C SER A 212 18.34 15.30 8.36
N PHE A 213 17.74 14.79 7.29
CA PHE A 213 17.96 15.24 5.92
C PHE A 213 16.66 15.23 5.12
N SER A 214 16.73 15.60 3.84
CA SER A 214 15.57 15.85 2.98
C SER A 214 14.71 17.03 3.45
N GLY A 215 13.39 16.85 3.53
CA GLY A 215 12.39 17.88 3.78
C GLY A 215 11.50 18.12 2.57
N LYS A 216 10.34 18.76 2.82
CA LYS A 216 9.31 19.04 1.81
C LYS A 216 9.87 19.81 0.61
N GLY A 217 9.69 19.27 -0.61
CA GLY A 217 10.11 19.91 -1.86
C GLY A 217 10.09 18.96 -3.05
N THR A 218 10.39 19.48 -4.24
CA THR A 218 10.39 18.71 -5.51
C THR A 218 11.80 18.55 -6.10
N GLU A 219 12.74 19.38 -5.64
CA GLU A 219 14.14 19.36 -6.09
C GLU A 219 14.91 18.10 -5.61
N ASP A 220 16.11 17.91 -6.17
CA ASP A 220 17.03 16.84 -5.80
C ASP A 220 17.31 16.82 -4.30
N GLY A 221 17.23 15.63 -3.71
CA GLY A 221 17.38 15.45 -2.27
C GLY A 221 16.22 15.97 -1.41
N LYS A 222 15.12 16.45 -2.00
CA LYS A 222 13.85 16.74 -1.30
C LYS A 222 12.78 15.71 -1.63
N CYS A 223 11.82 15.56 -0.71
CA CYS A 223 10.68 14.67 -0.89
C CYS A 223 9.40 15.42 -0.53
N ASP A 224 8.27 15.07 -1.14
CA ASP A 224 6.94 15.46 -0.69
C ASP A 224 6.16 14.21 -0.29
N CYS A 225 5.94 14.07 1.02
CA CYS A 225 5.44 12.86 1.66
C CYS A 225 6.40 11.68 1.45
N SER A 226 7.53 11.69 2.18
CA SER A 226 8.43 10.54 2.32
C SER A 226 7.69 9.39 3.02
N HIS A 227 6.99 8.58 2.23
CA HIS A 227 5.93 7.72 2.76
C HIS A 227 6.45 6.37 3.26
N GLY A 228 7.09 5.62 2.37
CA GLY A 228 7.69 4.31 2.64
C GLY A 228 9.22 4.41 2.63
N LEU A 229 9.86 3.59 3.45
CA LEU A 229 11.31 3.40 3.47
C LEU A 229 11.64 1.93 3.24
N ALA A 230 12.76 1.67 2.55
CA ALA A 230 13.32 0.35 2.41
C ALA A 230 14.85 0.42 2.26
N VAL A 231 15.54 -0.63 2.68
CA VAL A 231 16.97 -0.82 2.36
C VAL A 231 17.05 -1.58 1.05
N ASP A 232 17.51 -0.92 -0.01
CA ASP A 232 17.65 -1.50 -1.34
C ASP A 232 19.03 -2.16 -1.46
N THR A 233 19.03 -3.49 -1.43
CA THR A 233 20.23 -4.33 -1.49
C THR A 233 20.50 -4.90 -2.89
N ARG A 234 19.79 -4.42 -3.92
CA ARG A 234 19.97 -4.90 -5.31
C ARG A 234 21.29 -4.46 -5.95
N TYR A 235 21.99 -3.53 -5.32
CA TYR A 235 23.27 -2.95 -5.76
C TYR A 235 24.43 -3.38 -4.87
N ASP A 236 25.66 -3.18 -5.35
CA ASP A 236 26.88 -3.52 -4.60
C ASP A 236 26.96 -2.81 -3.24
N GLN A 237 26.45 -1.58 -3.16
CA GLN A 237 26.30 -0.83 -1.91
C GLN A 237 24.81 -0.68 -1.61
N PRO A 238 24.35 -1.06 -0.40
CA PRO A 238 22.97 -0.84 0.00
C PRO A 238 22.64 0.65 0.03
N LEU A 239 21.44 1.01 -0.43
CA LEU A 239 20.94 2.39 -0.43
C LEU A 239 19.63 2.50 0.33
N LEU A 240 19.38 3.65 0.95
CA LEU A 240 18.08 3.96 1.51
C LEU A 240 17.14 4.40 0.38
N LEU A 241 16.11 3.60 0.12
CA LEU A 241 15.06 3.88 -0.84
C LEU A 241 13.89 4.57 -0.15
N VAL A 242 13.38 5.63 -0.76
CA VAL A 242 12.27 6.44 -0.27
C VAL A 242 11.14 6.46 -1.29
N CYS A 243 9.92 6.12 -0.84
CA CYS A 243 8.71 6.42 -1.61
C CYS A 243 8.39 7.91 -1.48
N ASP A 244 8.76 8.69 -2.49
CA ASP A 244 8.49 10.11 -2.57
C ASP A 244 7.10 10.33 -3.20
N ARG A 245 6.08 10.15 -2.36
CA ARG A 245 4.72 9.83 -2.79
C ARG A 245 4.12 10.93 -3.66
N GLU A 246 4.09 12.17 -3.18
CA GLU A 246 3.41 13.26 -3.88
C GLU A 246 4.25 13.84 -5.03
N ASN A 247 5.53 13.46 -5.12
CA ASN A 247 6.36 13.67 -6.31
C ASN A 247 6.31 12.51 -7.31
N PHE A 248 5.48 11.48 -7.07
CA PHE A 248 5.26 10.37 -8.01
C PHE A 248 6.55 9.63 -8.41
N ARG A 249 7.50 9.50 -7.48
CA ARG A 249 8.83 8.93 -7.76
C ARG A 249 9.38 8.10 -6.59
N LEU A 250 10.42 7.35 -6.88
CA LEU A 250 11.28 6.75 -5.87
C LEU A 250 12.65 7.47 -5.87
N SER A 251 13.25 7.63 -4.70
CA SER A 251 14.55 8.30 -4.54
C SER A 251 15.49 7.46 -3.69
N HIS A 252 16.77 7.42 -4.06
CA HIS A 252 17.83 6.83 -3.25
C HIS A 252 18.62 7.91 -2.50
N PHE A 253 18.96 7.57 -1.26
CA PHE A 253 19.93 8.27 -0.43
C PHE A 253 20.95 7.23 0.06
N ASP A 254 22.17 7.69 0.38
CA ASP A 254 23.05 6.89 1.22
C ASP A 254 22.63 6.99 2.71
N PHE A 255 23.29 6.20 3.56
CA PHE A 255 22.98 6.13 4.98
C PHE A 255 23.50 7.33 5.79
N ASP A 256 24.29 8.21 5.18
CA ASP A 256 24.65 9.52 5.74
C ASP A 256 23.67 10.63 5.34
N GLY A 257 22.67 10.30 4.52
CA GLY A 257 21.59 11.21 4.11
C GLY A 257 21.90 12.02 2.86
N LYS A 258 22.96 11.69 2.12
CA LYS A 258 23.26 12.32 0.84
C LYS A 258 22.37 11.72 -0.25
N PHE A 259 21.79 12.60 -1.05
CA PHE A 259 21.01 12.19 -2.22
C PHE A 259 21.90 11.50 -3.26
N VAL A 260 21.45 10.35 -3.75
CA VAL A 260 22.14 9.56 -4.78
C VAL A 260 21.49 9.74 -6.14
N GLY A 261 20.15 9.71 -6.20
CA GLY A 261 19.43 9.89 -7.45
C GLY A 261 17.96 9.49 -7.37
N HIS A 262 17.19 9.85 -8.39
CA HIS A 262 15.85 9.32 -8.60
C HIS A 262 15.94 7.94 -9.25
N VAL A 263 15.20 7.00 -8.69
CA VAL A 263 15.21 5.58 -9.07
C VAL A 263 14.28 5.36 -10.26
N THR A 264 13.06 5.86 -10.15
CA THR A 264 12.05 5.84 -11.21
C THR A 264 11.09 7.01 -11.00
N GLN A 265 10.47 7.48 -12.09
CA GLN A 265 9.51 8.59 -12.10
C GLN A 265 8.19 8.15 -12.73
N HIS A 266 7.16 9.00 -12.62
CA HIS A 266 5.81 8.74 -13.16
C HIS A 266 5.11 7.52 -12.57
N LEU A 267 5.42 7.23 -11.30
CA LEU A 267 4.61 6.34 -10.49
C LEU A 267 3.27 6.98 -10.14
N ARG A 268 2.40 6.22 -9.49
CA ARG A 268 1.01 6.53 -9.15
C ARG A 268 0.86 6.69 -7.64
N ARG A 269 1.68 7.59 -7.07
CA ARG A 269 1.81 7.87 -5.63
C ARG A 269 2.32 6.64 -4.86
N PRO A 270 3.63 6.32 -4.91
CA PRO A 270 4.19 5.14 -4.26
C PRO A 270 4.00 5.15 -2.74
N CYS A 271 3.74 3.98 -2.17
CA CYS A 271 3.37 3.81 -0.76
C CYS A 271 4.40 2.96 0.00
N GLN A 272 4.65 1.73 -0.44
CA GLN A 272 5.58 0.78 0.17
C GLN A 272 6.39 0.07 -0.92
N VAL A 273 7.59 -0.41 -0.57
CA VAL A 273 8.42 -1.25 -1.43
C VAL A 273 8.76 -2.55 -0.73
N SER A 274 8.76 -3.65 -1.49
CA SER A 274 9.27 -4.96 -1.08
C SER A 274 10.14 -5.52 -2.21
N PHE A 275 11.08 -6.42 -1.91
CA PHE A 275 12.07 -6.90 -2.87
C PHE A 275 12.01 -8.41 -3.07
N HIS A 276 12.26 -8.87 -4.29
CA HIS A 276 12.42 -10.29 -4.62
C HIS A 276 13.54 -10.44 -5.66
N GLY A 277 14.70 -10.93 -5.22
CA GLY A 277 15.91 -10.94 -6.04
C GLY A 277 16.26 -9.54 -6.53
N ASP A 278 16.41 -9.39 -7.83
CA ASP A 278 16.73 -8.10 -8.49
C ASP A 278 15.51 -7.19 -8.73
N TYR A 279 14.33 -7.56 -8.24
CA TYR A 279 13.09 -6.84 -8.50
C TYR A 279 12.57 -6.10 -7.28
N ALA A 280 12.03 -4.90 -7.51
CA ALA A 280 11.31 -4.12 -6.51
C ALA A 280 9.81 -4.12 -6.83
N VAL A 281 8.98 -4.46 -5.86
CA VAL A 281 7.52 -4.44 -5.91
C VAL A 281 7.03 -3.22 -5.15
N VAL A 282 6.31 -2.33 -5.82
CA VAL A 282 5.94 -1.01 -5.32
C VAL A 282 4.42 -0.87 -5.34
N SER A 283 3.80 -0.72 -4.17
CA SER A 283 2.39 -0.36 -4.09
C SER A 283 2.19 1.13 -4.42
N GLU A 284 1.14 1.43 -5.18
CA GLU A 284 0.83 2.79 -5.64
C GLU A 284 -0.62 3.15 -5.31
N LEU A 285 -0.79 4.27 -4.58
CA LEU A 285 -2.08 4.69 -4.04
C LEU A 285 -3.14 4.94 -5.12
N GLN A 286 -2.73 5.17 -6.38
CA GLN A 286 -3.65 5.29 -7.50
C GLN A 286 -3.80 3.97 -8.26
N GLY A 287 -4.21 2.95 -7.51
CA GLY A 287 -4.90 1.78 -8.03
C GLY A 287 -4.04 0.75 -8.77
N ARG A 288 -2.78 0.54 -8.36
CA ARG A 288 -1.95 -0.56 -8.90
C ARG A 288 -0.75 -0.92 -8.01
N VAL A 289 -0.07 -2.00 -8.35
CA VAL A 289 1.28 -2.34 -7.89
C VAL A 289 2.20 -2.41 -9.11
N THR A 290 3.38 -1.78 -9.06
CA THR A 290 4.39 -1.83 -10.13
C THR A 290 5.55 -2.74 -9.73
N ILE A 291 6.04 -3.54 -10.68
CA ILE A 291 7.30 -4.28 -10.52
C ILE A 291 8.37 -3.61 -11.36
N LEU A 292 9.50 -3.28 -10.73
CA LEU A 292 10.69 -2.71 -11.34
C LEU A 292 11.80 -3.75 -11.38
N ASP A 293 12.56 -3.80 -12.47
CA ASP A 293 13.78 -4.61 -12.55
C ASP A 293 15.00 -3.93 -11.87
N LYS A 294 16.18 -4.55 -11.97
CA LYS A 294 17.46 -4.04 -11.41
C LYS A 294 17.83 -2.65 -11.95
N ASN A 295 17.42 -2.35 -13.18
CA ASN A 295 17.66 -1.07 -13.85
C ASN A 295 16.54 -0.06 -13.57
N ASN A 296 15.62 -0.38 -12.65
CA ASN A 296 14.48 0.42 -12.25
C ASN A 296 13.45 0.67 -13.36
N VAL A 297 13.42 -0.21 -14.37
CA VAL A 297 12.45 -0.15 -15.46
C VAL A 297 11.18 -0.91 -15.03
N PRO A 298 9.98 -0.32 -15.16
CA PRO A 298 8.73 -1.05 -14.95
C PRO A 298 8.60 -2.23 -15.92
N VAL A 299 8.49 -3.43 -15.37
CA VAL A 299 8.32 -4.69 -16.14
C VAL A 299 6.92 -5.26 -16.01
N ALA A 300 6.16 -4.87 -14.98
CA ALA A 300 4.77 -5.28 -14.83
C ALA A 300 3.91 -4.32 -14.01
N PHE A 301 2.60 -4.33 -14.29
CA PHE A 301 1.57 -3.63 -13.53
C PHE A 301 0.50 -4.62 -13.06
N ILE A 302 0.38 -4.75 -11.75
CA ILE A 302 -0.49 -5.70 -11.06
C ILE A 302 -1.67 -4.94 -10.47
N GLY A 303 -2.86 -5.47 -10.69
CA GLY A 303 -4.11 -4.89 -10.22
C GLY A 303 -4.43 -3.53 -10.83
N ASP A 304 -3.89 -3.22 -12.02
CA ASP A 304 -4.02 -1.90 -12.65
C ASP A 304 -5.49 -1.55 -12.91
N ASN A 305 -5.95 -0.46 -12.29
CA ASN A 305 -7.33 -0.03 -12.39
C ASN A 305 -7.53 0.95 -13.55
N PRO A 306 -8.31 0.61 -14.59
CA PRO A 306 -8.57 1.54 -15.68
C PRO A 306 -9.51 2.69 -15.31
N GLN A 307 -10.25 2.58 -14.19
CA GLN A 307 -11.26 3.56 -13.77
C GLN A 307 -10.66 4.61 -12.83
N GLN A 308 -10.17 5.73 -13.37
CA GLN A 308 -9.50 6.76 -12.57
C GLN A 308 -10.37 7.38 -11.46
N SER A 309 -11.70 7.37 -11.62
CA SER A 309 -12.64 7.84 -10.58
C SER A 309 -12.64 6.98 -9.31
N GLN A 310 -12.08 5.77 -9.39
CA GLN A 310 -11.94 4.85 -8.26
C GLN A 310 -10.58 4.99 -7.54
N TRP A 311 -9.61 5.68 -8.15
CA TRP A 311 -8.24 5.75 -7.63
C TRP A 311 -8.16 6.54 -6.33
N ALA A 312 -7.38 6.05 -5.37
CA ALA A 312 -7.11 6.70 -4.08
C ALA A 312 -8.41 7.16 -3.35
N ASN A 313 -9.50 6.39 -3.48
CA ASN A 313 -10.80 6.75 -2.95
C ASN A 313 -11.15 5.92 -1.70
N TYR A 314 -10.92 6.51 -0.52
CA TYR A 314 -11.21 5.87 0.76
C TYR A 314 -12.67 5.42 0.93
N GLN A 315 -13.63 6.13 0.32
CA GLN A 315 -15.05 5.85 0.46
C GLN A 315 -15.55 4.74 -0.48
N LEU A 316 -14.69 4.26 -1.40
CA LEU A 316 -15.07 3.21 -2.32
C LEU A 316 -15.11 1.85 -1.59
N SER A 317 -16.27 1.20 -1.60
CA SER A 317 -16.37 -0.16 -1.08
C SER A 317 -15.65 -1.16 -2.00
N PRO A 318 -14.87 -2.11 -1.45
CA PRO A 318 -14.25 -3.19 -2.21
C PRO A 318 -15.21 -4.00 -3.08
N ASP A 319 -16.48 -4.12 -2.69
CA ASP A 319 -17.51 -4.85 -3.46
C ASP A 319 -17.79 -4.20 -4.83
N ASN A 320 -17.44 -2.92 -5.00
CA ASN A 320 -17.60 -2.17 -6.24
C ASN A 320 -16.34 -2.20 -7.13
N ILE A 321 -15.33 -3.01 -6.77
CA ILE A 321 -14.06 -3.11 -7.48
C ILE A 321 -13.89 -4.55 -7.95
N PRO A 322 -13.51 -4.80 -9.21
CA PRO A 322 -13.17 -6.14 -9.66
C PRO A 322 -12.12 -6.80 -8.74
N THR A 323 -12.25 -8.11 -8.52
CA THR A 323 -11.39 -8.87 -7.60
C THR A 323 -9.90 -8.78 -7.95
N SER A 324 -9.56 -8.63 -9.23
CA SER A 324 -8.18 -8.57 -9.73
C SER A 324 -7.65 -7.15 -9.93
N VAL A 325 -8.31 -6.12 -9.39
CA VAL A 325 -8.01 -4.69 -9.58
C VAL A 325 -7.96 -3.96 -8.24
N PHE A 326 -7.08 -2.97 -8.07
CA PHE A 326 -6.94 -2.16 -6.86
C PHE A 326 -7.53 -0.75 -6.98
N SER A 327 -8.09 -0.18 -5.90
CA SER A 327 -8.41 1.26 -5.88
C SER A 327 -7.28 2.09 -5.32
N ALA A 328 -6.61 1.58 -4.29
CA ALA A 328 -5.64 2.29 -3.50
C ALA A 328 -4.66 1.31 -2.85
N ALA A 329 -3.88 0.61 -3.67
CA ALA A 329 -2.83 -0.28 -3.17
C ALA A 329 -1.88 0.51 -2.26
N HIS A 330 -1.81 0.10 -0.99
CA HIS A 330 -1.13 0.83 0.06
C HIS A 330 0.06 0.05 0.61
N GLY A 331 -0.18 -1.05 1.30
CA GLY A 331 0.86 -1.96 1.76
C GLY A 331 1.12 -3.05 0.73
N CYS A 332 2.38 -3.48 0.60
CA CYS A 332 2.73 -4.64 -0.22
C CYS A 332 3.90 -5.43 0.36
N TYR A 333 3.87 -6.74 0.11
CA TYR A 333 4.95 -7.68 0.44
C TYR A 333 5.04 -8.74 -0.65
N ILE A 334 6.25 -9.12 -1.04
CA ILE A 334 6.52 -10.26 -1.91
C ILE A 334 7.31 -11.32 -1.14
N ASP A 335 6.82 -12.56 -1.13
CA ASP A 335 7.47 -13.66 -0.42
C ASP A 335 8.56 -14.35 -1.28
N HIS A 336 9.22 -15.34 -0.68
CA HIS A 336 10.29 -16.10 -1.32
C HIS A 336 9.81 -17.00 -2.48
N GLU A 337 8.51 -17.30 -2.55
CA GLU A 337 7.87 -18.00 -3.67
C GLU A 337 7.38 -17.02 -4.76
N ALA A 338 7.69 -15.73 -4.60
CA ALA A 338 7.21 -14.63 -5.43
C ALA A 338 5.69 -14.41 -5.39
N ASN A 339 4.98 -14.87 -4.35
CA ASN A 339 3.60 -14.49 -4.11
C ASN A 339 3.55 -13.04 -3.59
N ILE A 340 2.56 -12.28 -4.02
CA ILE A 340 2.39 -10.87 -3.63
C ILE A 340 1.17 -10.71 -2.74
N TYR A 341 1.34 -9.98 -1.64
CA TYR A 341 0.29 -9.60 -0.72
C TYR A 341 0.10 -8.09 -0.82
N VAL A 342 -1.14 -7.64 -0.93
CA VAL A 342 -1.49 -6.22 -1.11
C VAL A 342 -2.61 -5.84 -0.15
N SER A 343 -2.46 -4.70 0.52
CA SER A 343 -3.56 -4.04 1.23
C SER A 343 -4.11 -2.88 0.40
N ASP A 344 -5.43 -2.79 0.29
CA ASP A 344 -6.12 -1.73 -0.46
C ASP A 344 -6.75 -0.74 0.52
N TRP A 345 -6.33 0.52 0.48
CA TRP A 345 -6.77 1.55 1.42
C TRP A 345 -8.20 2.03 1.12
N ASN A 346 -9.15 1.63 1.98
CA ASN A 346 -10.57 2.00 1.90
C ASN A 346 -11.23 1.81 3.27
N HIS A 347 -12.42 2.35 3.48
CA HIS A 347 -13.08 2.42 4.78
C HIS A 347 -13.40 1.09 5.50
N VAL A 348 -13.40 -0.07 4.80
CA VAL A 348 -13.59 -1.40 5.42
C VAL A 348 -12.34 -2.29 5.37
N GLY A 349 -11.45 -1.98 4.43
CA GLY A 349 -10.19 -2.66 4.16
C GLY A 349 -10.33 -3.90 3.28
N ARG A 350 -9.29 -4.16 2.48
CA ARG A 350 -9.19 -5.37 1.66
C ARG A 350 -7.74 -5.84 1.61
N ILE A 351 -7.54 -7.13 1.87
CA ILE A 351 -6.25 -7.81 1.70
C ILE A 351 -6.36 -8.81 0.55
N THR A 352 -5.38 -8.82 -0.34
CA THR A 352 -5.32 -9.71 -1.50
C THR A 352 -4.01 -10.47 -1.50
N LYS A 353 -4.06 -11.80 -1.59
CA LYS A 353 -2.91 -12.64 -1.96
C LYS A 353 -2.97 -12.97 -3.44
N LEU A 354 -1.82 -12.88 -4.09
CA LEU A 354 -1.60 -13.15 -5.51
C LEU A 354 -0.53 -14.23 -5.64
N THR A 355 -0.83 -15.33 -6.32
CA THR A 355 0.15 -16.38 -6.62
C THR A 355 0.61 -16.25 -8.07
N ARG A 356 1.93 -16.32 -8.27
CA ARG A 356 2.51 -16.20 -9.60
C ARG A 356 2.09 -17.38 -10.47
N VAL A 357 1.66 -17.12 -11.69
CA VAL A 357 1.33 -18.15 -12.68
C VAL A 357 2.64 -18.73 -13.21
N ALA A 358 2.79 -20.05 -13.15
CA ALA A 358 3.93 -20.72 -13.76
C ALA A 358 3.96 -20.44 -15.27
N ALA A 359 5.14 -20.08 -15.78
CA ALA A 359 5.35 -19.77 -17.19
C ALA A 359 5.19 -20.99 -18.09
#